data_AF-A0A7C2T378-F1
#
_entry.id   AF-A0A7C2T378-F1
#
_cell.length_a   1.000
_cell.length_b   1.000
_cell.length_c   1.000
_cell.angle_alpha   90.00
_cell.angle_beta   90.00
_cell.angle_gamma   90.00
#
_symmetry.space_group_name_H-M   'P 1'
#
loop_
_entity.id
_entity.type
_entity.pdbx_description
1 polymer ?
#
loop_
_entity_poly.entity_id
_entity_poly.type
_entity_poly.pdbx_seq_one_letter_code
_entity_poly.pdbx_strand_id
1 'polypeptide(L)'
;MRRISSKGAARRMAAVLDAADAAPVVIERRGKPRAVVVSARRFDLYETVLRALTDEMASEVLEAARGAARAGRAGEAAALNAEAAALRRAAPGLAVGGKSGK
;
A
#
# COMPACT_ATOMS: atom_id res chain seq x y z
N MET A 1 0.06 -8.38 -16.85
CA MET A 1 -0.69 -7.17 -16.44
C MET A 1 -1.16 -6.44 -17.69
N ARG A 2 -2.47 -6.22 -17.83
CA ARG A 2 -3.06 -5.62 -19.05
C ARG A 2 -2.98 -4.10 -18.98
N ARG A 3 -2.72 -3.43 -20.10
CA ARG A 3 -2.74 -1.96 -20.22
C ARG A 3 -3.87 -1.53 -21.14
N ILE A 4 -4.62 -0.50 -20.75
CA ILE A 4 -5.74 0.04 -21.53
C ILE A 4 -5.75 1.56 -21.44
N SER A 5 -6.08 2.24 -22.54
CA SER A 5 -6.25 3.69 -22.50
C SER A 5 -7.49 4.07 -21.69
N SER A 6 -7.47 5.22 -21.03
CA SER A 6 -8.61 5.80 -20.30
C SER A 6 -9.89 5.84 -21.15
N LYS A 7 -9.78 6.23 -22.43
CA LYS A 7 -10.92 6.18 -23.37
C LYS A 7 -11.39 4.76 -23.66
N GLY A 8 -10.47 3.81 -23.77
CA GLY A 8 -10.77 2.39 -23.98
C GLY A 8 -11.41 1.73 -22.75
N ALA A 9 -11.01 2.14 -21.55
CA ALA A 9 -11.58 1.69 -20.28
C ALA A 9 -13.00 2.23 -20.09
N ALA A 10 -13.20 3.53 -20.31
CA ALA A 10 -14.53 4.15 -20.20
C ALA A 10 -15.58 3.50 -21.12
N ARG A 11 -15.18 3.08 -22.33
CA ARG A 11 -16.07 2.42 -23.29
C ARG A 11 -16.38 0.96 -22.95
N ARG A 12 -15.56 0.30 -22.14
CA ARG A 12 -15.62 -1.15 -21.89
C ARG A 12 -15.37 -1.46 -20.42
N MET A 13 -16.03 -0.71 -19.53
CA MET A 13 -15.75 -0.81 -18.10
C MET A 13 -16.03 -2.21 -17.56
N ALA A 14 -17.12 -2.87 -17.97
CA ALA A 14 -17.43 -4.25 -17.57
C ALA A 14 -16.26 -5.21 -17.89
N ALA A 15 -15.77 -5.21 -19.14
CA ALA A 15 -14.63 -6.04 -19.53
C ALA A 15 -13.30 -5.65 -18.84
N VAL A 16 -13.19 -4.43 -18.30
CA VAL A 16 -12.05 -4.04 -17.45
C VAL A 16 -12.19 -4.66 -16.07
N LEU A 17 -13.39 -4.67 -15.49
CA LEU A 17 -13.67 -5.31 -14.20
C LEU A 17 -13.47 -6.83 -14.28
N ASP A 18 -14.04 -7.48 -15.30
CA ASP A 18 -13.84 -8.93 -15.52
C ASP A 18 -12.35 -9.28 -15.69
N ALA A 19 -11.61 -8.43 -16.40
CA ALA A 19 -10.17 -8.60 -16.56
C ALA A 19 -9.43 -8.37 -15.23
N ALA A 20 -9.87 -7.44 -14.40
CA ALA A 20 -9.28 -7.10 -13.11
C ALA A 20 -9.45 -8.21 -12.06
N ASP A 21 -10.51 -9.03 -12.19
CA ASP A 21 -10.68 -10.25 -11.41
C ASP A 21 -9.57 -11.26 -11.71
N ALA A 22 -9.28 -11.50 -12.99
CA ALA A 22 -8.19 -12.39 -13.39
C ALA A 22 -6.81 -11.81 -13.03
N ALA A 23 -6.53 -10.55 -13.39
CA ALA A 23 -5.24 -9.89 -13.16
C ALA A 23 -5.34 -8.36 -13.15
N PRO A 24 -4.46 -7.64 -12.44
CA PRO A 24 -4.47 -6.17 -12.43
C PRO A 24 -4.46 -5.54 -13.84
N VAL A 25 -5.25 -4.49 -14.01
CA VAL A 25 -5.37 -3.73 -15.26
C VAL A 25 -4.90 -2.30 -15.04
N VAL A 26 -3.93 -1.86 -15.82
CA VAL A 26 -3.40 -0.49 -15.80
C VAL A 26 -4.18 0.38 -16.78
N ILE A 27 -4.72 1.48 -16.28
CA ILE A 27 -5.34 2.53 -17.08
C ILE A 27 -4.31 3.61 -17.40
N GLU A 28 -4.12 3.89 -18.69
CA GLU A 28 -3.16 4.85 -19.19
C GLU A 28 -3.83 6.08 -19.81
N ARG A 29 -3.19 7.24 -19.69
CA ARG A 29 -3.60 8.47 -20.38
C ARG A 29 -2.38 9.05 -21.08
N ARG A 30 -2.46 9.20 -22.41
CA ARG A 30 -1.35 9.65 -23.27
C ARG A 30 -0.07 8.82 -23.05
N GLY A 31 -0.21 7.49 -23.01
CA GLY A 31 0.90 6.54 -22.84
C GLY A 31 1.50 6.47 -21.42
N LYS A 32 0.94 7.20 -20.45
CA LYS A 32 1.42 7.19 -19.05
C LYS A 32 0.42 6.47 -18.14
N PRO A 33 0.86 5.57 -17.24
CA PRO A 33 0.00 4.93 -16.25
C PRO A 33 -0.60 5.98 -15.30
N ARG A 34 -1.89 5.86 -15.01
CA ARG A 34 -2.63 6.79 -14.14
C ARG A 34 -3.43 6.11 -13.04
N ALA A 35 -3.90 4.89 -13.29
CA ALA A 35 -4.62 4.11 -12.30
C ALA A 35 -4.37 2.62 -12.54
N VAL A 36 -4.57 1.82 -11.50
CA VAL A 36 -4.61 0.36 -11.58
C VAL A 36 -5.97 -0.08 -11.04
N VAL A 37 -6.64 -0.94 -11.80
CA VAL A 37 -7.87 -1.60 -11.37
C VAL A 37 -7.49 -3.01 -10.93
N VAL A 38 -7.93 -3.38 -9.74
CA VAL A 38 -7.82 -4.72 -9.16
C VAL A 38 -9.18 -5.11 -8.62
N SER A 39 -9.45 -6.41 -8.50
CA SER A 39 -10.61 -6.87 -7.76
C SER A 39 -10.50 -6.51 -6.28
N ALA A 40 -11.66 -6.35 -5.63
CA ALA A 40 -11.72 -6.04 -4.19
C ALA A 40 -10.94 -7.07 -3.36
N ARG A 41 -11.17 -8.37 -3.62
CA ARG A 41 -10.44 -9.44 -2.94
C ARG A 41 -8.92 -9.31 -3.05
N ARG A 42 -8.42 -8.92 -4.23
CA ARG A 42 -6.98 -8.75 -4.46
C ARG A 42 -6.46 -7.48 -3.79
N PHE A 43 -7.26 -6.43 -3.75
CA PHE A 43 -6.96 -5.22 -2.99
C PHE A 43 -6.81 -5.54 -1.50
N ASP A 44 -7.78 -6.22 -0.89
CA ASP A 44 -7.76 -6.60 0.52
C ASP A 44 -6.55 -7.49 0.86
N LEU A 45 -6.22 -8.42 -0.04
CA LEU A 45 -5.03 -9.26 0.10
C LEU A 45 -3.75 -8.42 0.07
N TYR A 46 -3.62 -7.49 -0.88
CA TYR A 46 -2.45 -6.62 -0.97
C TYR A 46 -2.33 -5.73 0.26
N GLU A 47 -3.44 -5.18 0.74
CA GLU A 47 -3.46 -4.38 1.96
C GLU A 47 -3.00 -5.21 3.17
N THR A 48 -3.54 -6.42 3.32
CA THR A 48 -3.15 -7.34 4.41
C THR A 48 -1.67 -7.68 4.37
N VAL A 49 -1.15 -8.05 3.20
CA VAL A 49 0.26 -8.42 3.02
C VAL A 49 1.17 -7.22 3.24
N LEU A 50 0.84 -6.06 2.67
CA LEU A 50 1.62 -4.83 2.86
C LEU A 50 1.66 -4.42 4.33
N ARG A 51 0.55 -4.56 5.05
CA ARG A 51 0.48 -4.28 6.49
C ARG A 51 1.36 -5.23 7.29
N ALA A 52 1.28 -6.53 7.03
CA ALA A 52 2.12 -7.51 7.71
C ALA A 52 3.61 -7.25 7.50
N LEU A 53 4.01 -6.97 6.25
CA LEU A 53 5.41 -6.68 5.90
C LEU A 53 5.90 -5.38 6.55
N THR A 54 5.08 -4.32 6.54
CA THR A 54 5.46 -3.04 7.17
C THR A 54 5.54 -3.13 8.69
N ASP A 55 4.68 -3.91 9.33
CA ASP A 55 4.74 -4.18 10.77
C ASP A 55 5.97 -5.02 11.16
N GLU A 56 6.34 -6.01 10.35
CA GLU A 56 7.56 -6.81 10.51
C GLU A 56 8.81 -5.93 10.42
N MET A 57 8.94 -5.15 9.34
CA MET A 57 10.05 -4.20 9.16
C MET A 57 10.14 -3.20 10.32
N ALA A 58 9.01 -2.64 10.76
CA ALA A 58 9.01 -1.71 11.88
C ALA A 58 9.45 -2.38 13.19
N SER A 59 9.16 -3.67 13.37
CA SER A 59 9.57 -4.42 14.55
C SER A 59 11.08 -4.66 14.55
N GLU A 60 11.67 -5.00 13.41
CA GLU A 60 13.13 -5.15 13.26
C GLU A 60 13.87 -3.85 13.56
N VAL A 61 13.38 -2.72 13.03
CA VAL A 61 13.97 -1.39 13.28
C VAL A 61 13.89 -1.01 14.76
N LEU A 62 12.80 -1.38 15.45
CA LEU A 62 12.69 -1.15 16.90
C LEU A 62 13.67 -1.99 17.72
N GLU A 63 13.93 -3.24 17.31
CA GLU A 63 14.96 -4.06 17.97
C GLU A 63 16.36 -3.45 17.76
N ALA A 64 16.65 -2.94 16.56
CA ALA A 64 17.88 -2.19 16.31
C ALA A 64 17.97 -0.93 17.20
N ALA A 65 16.88 -0.17 17.33
CA ALA A 65 16.81 1.00 18.20
C ALA A 65 17.08 0.65 19.67
N ARG A 66 16.52 -0.47 20.16
CA ARG A 66 16.78 -1.00 21.51
C ARG A 66 18.24 -1.38 21.69
N GLY A 67 18.85 -2.01 20.68
CA GLY A 67 20.28 -2.33 20.67
C GLY A 67 21.15 -1.07 20.76
N ALA A 68 20.87 -0.04 19.97
CA ALA A 68 21.58 1.23 20.01
C ALA A 68 21.43 1.95 21.37
N ALA A 69 20.23 1.97 21.94
CA ALA A 69 19.97 2.56 23.24
C ALA A 69 20.76 1.87 24.37
N ARG A 70 20.77 0.53 24.39
CA ARG A 70 21.57 -0.27 25.34
C ARG A 70 23.06 -0.02 25.21
N ALA A 71 23.54 0.30 24.01
CA ALA A 71 24.93 0.66 23.73
C ALA A 71 25.25 2.15 24.02
N GLY A 72 24.32 2.94 24.57
CA GLY A 72 24.52 4.36 24.85
C GLY A 72 24.46 5.28 23.62
N ARG A 73 24.07 4.77 22.44
CA ARG A 73 23.99 5.52 21.18
C ARG A 73 22.62 6.16 21.02
N ALA A 74 22.31 7.14 21.87
CA ALA A 74 20.99 7.76 21.96
C ALA A 74 20.52 8.42 20.65
N GLY A 75 21.41 9.08 19.90
CA GLY A 75 21.06 9.71 18.63
C GLY A 75 20.64 8.71 17.55
N GLU A 76 21.34 7.58 17.46
CA GLU A 76 21.01 6.49 16.54
C GLU A 76 19.70 5.80 16.93
N ALA A 77 19.48 5.55 18.22
CA ALA A 77 18.23 5.01 18.73
C ALA A 77 17.03 5.93 18.41
N ALA A 78 17.20 7.25 18.51
CA ALA A 78 16.17 8.22 18.15
C ALA A 78 15.86 8.21 16.64
N ALA A 79 16.89 8.13 15.78
CA ALA A 79 16.72 8.03 14.34
C ALA A 79 15.96 6.76 13.94
N LEU A 80 16.35 5.60 14.49
CA LEU A 80 15.69 4.32 14.23
C LEU A 80 14.24 4.31 14.73
N ASN A 81 13.95 4.92 15.89
CA ASN A 81 12.56 5.08 16.36
C ASN A 81 11.72 5.94 15.40
N ALA A 82 12.28 7.01 14.84
CA ALA A 82 11.60 7.84 13.86
C ALA A 82 11.30 7.07 12.56
N GLU A 83 12.24 6.21 12.13
CA GLU A 83 12.09 5.34 10.97
C GLU A 83 11.00 4.27 11.17
N ALA A 84 11.01 3.56 12.31
CA ALA A 84 9.95 2.59 12.64
C ALA A 84 8.56 3.25 12.68
N ALA A 85 8.48 4.48 13.20
CA ALA A 85 7.24 5.25 13.20
C ALA A 85 6.82 5.67 11.77
N ALA A 86 7.76 5.95 10.88
CA ALA A 86 7.47 6.24 9.48
C ALA A 86 6.93 5.00 8.74
N LEU A 87 7.52 3.82 8.96
CA LEU A 87 7.05 2.55 8.38
C LEU A 87 5.61 2.24 8.79
N ARG A 88 5.29 2.40 10.08
CA ARG A 88 3.91 2.19 10.59
C ARG A 88 2.89 3.19 10.03
N ARG A 89 3.30 4.43 9.75
CA ARG A 89 2.44 5.43 9.09
C ARG A 89 2.26 5.18 7.60
N ALA A 90 3.25 4.55 6.95
CA ALA A 90 3.21 4.20 5.54
C ALA A 90 2.37 2.95 5.26
N ALA A 91 2.17 2.09 6.25
CA ALA A 91 1.20 1.01 6.17
C ALA A 91 -0.20 1.59 5.86
N PRO A 92 -0.85 1.18 4.75
CA PRO A 92 -2.16 1.69 4.41
C PRO A 92 -3.15 1.38 5.55
N GLY A 93 -3.68 2.46 6.11
CA GLY A 93 -4.87 2.48 6.94
C GLY A 93 -5.77 3.57 6.38
N LEU A 94 -6.40 3.32 5.23
CA LEU A 94 -7.49 4.18 4.82
C LEU A 94 -8.65 3.91 5.77
N ALA A 95 -8.97 4.91 6.57
CA ALA A 95 -10.28 5.06 7.17
C ALA A 95 -11.33 4.72 6.12
N VAL A 96 -11.87 3.50 6.17
CA VAL A 96 -13.16 3.20 5.56
C VAL A 96 -14.12 4.17 6.19
N GLY A 97 -14.57 5.14 5.41
CA GLY A 97 -15.38 6.25 5.86
C GLY A 97 -16.58 5.77 6.66
N GLY A 98 -16.46 5.84 7.99
CA GLY A 98 -17.59 5.90 8.90
C GLY A 98 -18.31 7.22 8.68
N LYS A 99 -19.16 7.26 7.65
CA LYS A 99 -20.35 8.12 7.65
C LYS A 99 -21.53 7.23 7.31
N SER A 100 -22.05 6.62 8.38
CA SER A 100 -23.41 6.11 8.44
C SER A 100 -24.36 7.12 7.82
N GLY A 101 -25.20 6.61 6.91
CA GLY A 101 -26.36 7.34 6.42
C GLY A 101 -27.19 7.89 7.57
N LYS A 102 -27.59 9.14 7.42
CA LYS A 102 -28.87 9.64 7.91
C LYS A 102 -29.65 10.07 6.68
#